data_AF-A0A3C0VHF5-F1
#
_entry.id   AF-A0A3C0VHF5-F1
#
_cell.length_a   1.000
_cell.length_b   1.000
_cell.length_c   1.000
_cell.angle_alpha   90.00
_cell.angle_beta   90.00
_cell.angle_gamma   90.00
#
_symmetry.space_group_name_H-M   'P 1'
#
loop_
_entity.id
_entity.type
_entity.pdbx_description
1 polymer ?
#
loop_
_entity_poly.entity_id
_entity_poly.type
_entity_poly.pdbx_seq_one_letter_code
_entity_poly.pdbx_strand_id
1 'polypeptide(L)'
;MRDQRDFVGRERGHGPPRARGDMRPHHRVDRGGRPQDHRPRRPAFIGPVRPQAGVLEIHKEGYGHLRGDIRTLRERPLQDCFVPAQLIRQLGLRPGSYVEGEVSTEKKKEFYVLRNVLRVDGLLPDAAALRPRFTDLAAVDPQEKYRLEDSRHDISLRVLDLITPIGKGQRCLVISPPRAGKTMLLQKIARAIAENHPDTHIMVVLIDERPEEVTDWRRTTDGEIVSSCSDESPANHVRVSELALARAKRLVETGRDVFILMDSLTRLGRAYNLNTKETGRTLSGGLDASVLDKPKAFLGAARDLEHGGSLTIVATCLVDTGSRLDQVIYEEFKGTGNMECILSRQLADMRVFPAVDIKVSGTRKEEKLYLPSVLRQIWTLRRVLQTLDLKRGARVFLEKLAATRTNNEFLSSFSAEALG
;
A
#
# COMPACT_ATOMS: atom_id res chain seq x y z
N MET A 1 48.12 -16.76 38.65
CA MET A 1 49.43 -16.88 37.96
C MET A 1 49.24 -16.20 36.61
N ARG A 2 49.54 -14.90 36.46
CA ARG A 2 50.87 -14.32 36.15
C ARG A 2 51.59 -15.13 35.07
N ASP A 3 51.69 -14.57 33.86
CA ASP A 3 52.98 -14.05 33.42
C ASP A 3 52.87 -13.02 32.28
N GLN A 4 53.93 -12.23 32.23
CA GLN A 4 54.13 -10.90 31.67
C GLN A 4 55.52 -10.93 31.02
N ARG A 5 55.83 -9.99 30.09
CA ARG A 5 57.19 -9.56 29.65
C ARG A 5 57.90 -10.46 28.61
N ASP A 6 58.82 -9.98 27.77
CA ASP A 6 59.30 -8.65 27.38
C ASP A 6 60.15 -8.78 26.09
N PHE A 7 60.34 -7.64 25.44
CA PHE A 7 61.33 -7.30 24.40
C PHE A 7 62.79 -7.71 24.69
N VAL A 8 63.62 -7.78 23.63
CA VAL A 8 64.94 -7.09 23.41
C VAL A 8 65.60 -7.67 22.14
N GLY A 9 65.85 -6.88 21.09
CA GLY A 9 67.18 -6.32 20.74
C GLY A 9 67.79 -7.11 19.55
N ARG A 10 68.60 -6.60 18.62
CA ARG A 10 69.36 -5.36 18.43
C ARG A 10 69.85 -5.35 16.95
N GLU A 11 69.95 -4.14 16.37
CA GLU A 11 71.09 -3.54 15.62
C GLU A 11 71.82 -4.33 14.51
N ARG A 12 72.51 -3.77 13.51
CA ARG A 12 72.71 -2.47 12.82
C ARG A 12 73.70 -2.85 11.71
N GLY A 13 73.62 -2.22 10.54
CA GLY A 13 74.67 -2.32 9.53
C GLY A 13 74.68 -1.09 8.62
N HIS A 14 75.48 -0.09 8.99
CA HIS A 14 75.83 1.10 8.20
C HIS A 14 77.02 0.81 7.27
N GLY A 15 77.04 1.41 6.07
CA GLY A 15 78.30 1.73 5.37
C GLY A 15 78.19 1.85 3.84
N PRO A 16 78.93 2.77 3.16
CA PRO A 16 78.38 3.64 2.11
C PRO A 16 79.21 3.59 0.78
N PRO A 17 79.40 4.69 0.00
CA PRO A 17 78.74 4.97 -1.28
C PRO A 17 79.72 5.11 -2.48
N ARG A 18 79.20 5.28 -3.72
CA ARG A 18 79.86 5.86 -4.93
C ARG A 18 78.92 5.67 -6.13
N ALA A 19 78.87 6.45 -7.21
CA ALA A 19 79.20 7.83 -7.55
C ALA A 19 78.67 8.04 -9.00
N ARG A 20 78.07 9.22 -9.25
CA ARG A 20 77.95 9.99 -10.52
C ARG A 20 77.82 9.26 -11.88
N GLY A 21 76.72 9.57 -12.57
CA GLY A 21 76.62 9.54 -14.03
C GLY A 21 75.72 10.71 -14.51
N ASP A 22 76.35 11.73 -15.07
CA ASP A 22 75.74 12.88 -15.77
C ASP A 22 74.97 12.41 -17.02
N MET A 23 73.71 12.84 -17.19
CA MET A 23 73.13 13.09 -18.52
C MET A 23 72.15 14.27 -18.48
N ARG A 24 72.40 15.23 -19.35
CA ARG A 24 71.67 16.49 -19.55
C ARG A 24 70.27 16.25 -20.16
N PRO A 25 69.29 17.14 -19.91
CA PRO A 25 67.94 17.01 -20.42
C PRO A 25 67.84 17.54 -21.87
N HIS A 26 67.31 16.72 -22.78
CA HIS A 26 66.88 17.18 -24.10
C HIS A 26 65.47 17.78 -24.00
N HIS A 27 65.38 19.10 -24.17
CA HIS A 27 64.15 19.78 -24.58
C HIS A 27 63.66 19.20 -25.91
N ARG A 28 62.46 18.62 -25.92
CA ARG A 28 61.68 18.40 -27.14
C ARG A 28 60.35 19.11 -27.01
N VAL A 29 60.18 20.10 -27.89
CA VAL A 29 59.07 21.02 -28.00
C VAL A 29 57.82 20.29 -28.48
N ASP A 30 56.71 20.66 -27.86
CA ASP A 30 55.32 20.36 -28.19
C ASP A 30 54.99 20.41 -29.69
N ARG A 31 54.26 19.39 -30.16
CA ARG A 31 53.37 19.49 -31.32
C ARG A 31 52.06 18.76 -31.03
N GLY A 32 51.07 19.54 -30.59
CA GLY A 32 49.70 19.47 -31.10
C GLY A 32 48.93 18.15 -30.93
N GLY A 33 48.73 17.71 -29.69
CA GLY A 33 47.65 16.79 -29.35
C GLY A 33 46.36 17.57 -29.12
N ARG A 34 45.38 17.47 -30.04
CA ARG A 34 44.04 18.03 -29.85
C ARG A 34 43.46 17.55 -28.50
N PRO A 35 42.79 18.40 -27.70
CA PRO A 35 42.13 17.94 -26.48
C PRO A 35 41.09 16.88 -26.88
N GLN A 36 41.24 15.65 -26.38
CA GLN A 36 40.18 14.67 -26.47
C GLN A 36 39.02 15.19 -25.64
N ASP A 37 37.98 15.64 -26.34
CA ASP A 37 36.70 16.04 -25.79
C ASP A 37 36.11 14.83 -25.04
N HIS A 38 36.35 14.74 -23.73
CA HIS A 38 35.77 13.74 -22.83
C HIS A 38 34.29 14.06 -22.56
N ARG A 39 33.50 14.35 -23.61
CA ARG A 39 32.05 14.29 -23.50
C ARG A 39 31.66 12.83 -23.38
N PRO A 40 30.84 12.44 -22.37
CA PRO A 40 30.29 11.10 -22.35
C PRO A 40 29.57 10.85 -23.67
N ARG A 41 30.00 9.83 -24.42
CA ARG A 41 29.36 9.42 -25.67
C ARG A 41 27.89 9.13 -25.36
N ARG A 42 26.99 9.96 -25.88
CA ARG A 42 25.54 9.66 -25.84
C ARG A 42 25.37 8.26 -26.44
N PRO A 43 24.66 7.33 -25.78
CA PRO A 43 24.52 5.99 -26.31
C PRO A 43 23.86 6.08 -27.69
N ALA A 44 24.41 5.38 -28.68
CA ALA A 44 23.87 5.39 -30.03
C ALA A 44 22.56 4.58 -30.05
N PHE A 45 21.44 5.26 -30.24
CA PHE A 45 20.10 4.69 -30.30
C PHE A 45 19.77 4.31 -31.75
N ILE A 46 19.53 3.03 -32.01
CA ILE A 46 19.31 2.51 -33.37
C ILE A 46 17.92 1.87 -33.54
N GLY A 47 17.24 1.49 -32.46
CA GLY A 47 15.88 0.94 -32.54
C GLY A 47 14.82 2.00 -32.89
N PRO A 48 13.69 1.59 -33.50
CA PRO A 48 12.56 2.48 -33.75
C PRO A 48 12.04 3.05 -32.43
N VAL A 49 11.67 4.34 -32.44
CA VAL A 49 11.02 4.99 -31.31
C VAL A 49 9.59 4.47 -31.20
N ARG A 50 9.18 4.05 -30.00
CA ARG A 50 7.83 3.52 -29.75
C ARG A 50 7.21 4.22 -28.53
N PRO A 51 5.90 4.51 -28.54
CA PRO A 51 5.22 4.95 -27.33
C PRO A 51 5.12 3.78 -26.34
N GLN A 52 5.38 4.05 -25.07
CA GLN A 52 5.16 3.11 -23.97
C GLN A 52 4.73 3.88 -22.73
N ALA A 53 3.91 3.24 -21.90
CA ALA A 53 3.51 3.78 -20.62
C ALA A 53 3.58 2.71 -19.52
N GLY A 54 3.69 3.16 -18.28
CA GLY A 54 3.69 2.26 -17.13
C GLY A 54 3.88 2.99 -15.80
N VAL A 55 3.71 2.25 -14.71
CA VAL A 55 3.95 2.77 -13.36
C VAL A 55 5.45 2.69 -13.07
N LEU A 56 6.05 3.82 -12.70
CA LEU A 56 7.46 3.92 -12.39
C LEU A 56 7.79 3.27 -11.04
N GLU A 57 8.62 2.25 -11.07
CA GLU A 57 9.31 1.71 -9.90
C GLU A 57 10.76 2.20 -9.89
N ILE A 58 11.26 2.65 -8.74
CA ILE A 58 12.63 3.15 -8.59
C ILE A 58 13.39 2.22 -7.64
N HIS A 59 14.56 1.76 -8.09
CA HIS A 59 15.45 0.87 -7.36
C HIS A 59 16.37 1.65 -6.43
N LYS A 60 17.02 0.96 -5.48
CA LYS A 60 17.87 1.60 -4.46
C LYS A 60 19.05 2.36 -5.08
N GLU A 61 19.53 1.93 -6.24
CA GLU A 61 20.61 2.55 -7.00
C GLU A 61 20.15 3.78 -7.79
N GLY A 62 18.85 4.13 -7.74
CA GLY A 62 18.27 5.36 -8.29
C GLY A 62 17.82 5.28 -9.75
N TYR A 63 18.09 4.18 -10.46
CA TYR A 63 17.43 3.90 -11.74
C TYR A 63 16.04 3.30 -11.51
N GLY A 64 15.21 3.23 -12.55
CA GLY A 64 13.86 2.70 -12.45
C GLY A 64 13.45 1.79 -13.59
N HIS A 65 12.26 1.22 -13.46
CA HIS A 65 11.57 0.49 -14.53
C HIS A 65 10.10 0.94 -14.61
N LEU A 66 9.57 1.11 -15.82
CA LEU A 66 8.13 1.28 -16.02
C LEU A 66 7.47 -0.09 -16.08
N ARG A 67 6.64 -0.39 -15.08
CA ARG A 67 5.80 -1.59 -15.07
C ARG A 67 4.62 -1.37 -16.01
N GLY A 68 4.69 -1.99 -17.18
CA GLY A 68 3.71 -1.75 -18.25
C GLY A 68 2.34 -2.40 -17.98
N ASP A 69 2.27 -3.42 -17.13
CA ASP A 69 1.00 -4.00 -16.69
C ASP A 69 0.57 -3.26 -15.43
N ILE A 70 -0.14 -2.17 -15.63
CA ILE A 70 -0.62 -1.33 -14.54
C ILE A 70 -1.60 -2.06 -13.63
N ARG A 71 -2.27 -3.11 -14.11
CA ARG A 71 -3.25 -3.84 -13.30
C ARG A 71 -2.56 -4.73 -12.29
N THR A 72 -1.43 -5.34 -12.65
CA THR A 72 -0.77 -6.32 -11.78
C THR A 72 0.54 -5.85 -11.15
N LEU A 73 1.19 -4.83 -11.74
CA LEU A 73 2.51 -4.31 -11.35
C LEU A 73 3.61 -5.38 -11.25
N ARG A 74 3.43 -6.50 -11.96
CA ARG A 74 4.39 -7.60 -12.00
C ARG A 74 5.60 -7.22 -12.85
N GLU A 75 6.76 -7.74 -12.45
CA GLU A 75 7.98 -7.57 -13.21
C GLU A 75 7.91 -8.38 -14.51
N ARG A 76 8.24 -7.73 -15.62
CA ARG A 76 8.35 -8.38 -16.93
C ARG A 76 9.64 -7.92 -17.58
N PRO A 77 10.80 -8.56 -17.27
CA PRO A 77 12.13 -8.05 -17.61
C PRO A 77 12.34 -7.67 -19.08
N LEU A 78 11.68 -8.36 -20.02
CA LEU A 78 11.80 -8.09 -21.46
C LEU A 78 10.82 -7.03 -21.98
N GLN A 79 9.75 -6.73 -21.22
CA GLN A 79 8.70 -5.78 -21.62
C GLN A 79 8.77 -4.46 -20.84
N ASP A 80 9.30 -4.50 -19.62
CA ASP A 80 9.42 -3.33 -18.77
C ASP A 80 10.48 -2.37 -19.32
N CYS A 81 10.18 -1.08 -19.27
CA CYS A 81 11.06 -0.06 -19.80
C CYS A 81 12.05 0.40 -18.74
N PHE A 82 13.35 0.31 -19.02
CA PHE A 82 14.39 0.87 -18.17
C PHE A 82 14.37 2.40 -18.18
N VAL A 83 14.40 3.01 -17.00
CA VAL A 83 14.40 4.46 -16.80
C VAL A 83 15.73 4.90 -16.18
N PRO A 84 16.57 5.66 -16.90
CA PRO A 84 17.85 6.12 -16.36
C PRO A 84 17.71 7.03 -15.14
N ALA A 85 18.60 6.86 -14.15
CA ALA A 85 18.62 7.67 -12.92
C ALA A 85 18.77 9.18 -13.19
N GLN A 86 19.47 9.56 -14.27
CA GLN A 86 19.59 10.96 -14.68
C GLN A 86 18.23 11.55 -15.08
N LEU A 87 17.42 10.80 -15.85
CA LEU A 87 16.11 11.24 -16.30
C LEU A 87 15.14 11.37 -15.13
N ILE A 88 15.16 10.40 -14.21
CA ILE A 88 14.37 10.43 -12.96
C ILE A 88 14.68 11.70 -12.17
N ARG A 89 15.97 12.00 -11.95
CA ARG A 89 16.40 13.18 -11.19
C ARG A 89 16.05 14.49 -11.90
N GLN A 90 16.30 14.58 -13.20
CA GLN A 90 16.08 15.79 -13.99
C GLN A 90 14.61 16.19 -14.01
N LEU A 91 13.70 15.22 -14.16
CA LEU A 91 12.26 15.46 -14.25
C LEU A 91 11.53 15.34 -12.90
N GLY A 92 12.27 15.11 -11.81
CA GLY A 92 11.68 14.94 -10.48
C GLY A 92 10.68 13.78 -10.38
N LEU A 93 10.89 12.71 -11.15
CA LEU A 93 9.97 11.56 -11.17
C LEU A 93 9.97 10.85 -9.81
N ARG A 94 8.78 10.42 -9.39
CA ARG A 94 8.58 9.74 -8.10
C ARG A 94 8.11 8.30 -8.31
N PRO A 95 8.42 7.36 -7.39
CA PRO A 95 7.86 6.01 -7.44
C PRO A 95 6.32 6.05 -7.49
N GLY A 96 5.72 5.12 -8.20
CA GLY A 96 4.27 5.02 -8.41
C GLY A 96 3.71 5.98 -9.48
N SER A 97 4.52 6.88 -10.05
CA SER A 97 4.01 7.82 -11.07
C SER A 97 3.70 7.05 -12.34
N TYR A 98 2.55 7.31 -12.95
CA TYR A 98 2.23 6.78 -14.27
C TYR A 98 2.92 7.64 -15.32
N VAL A 99 3.88 7.05 -16.03
CA VAL A 99 4.72 7.76 -16.98
C VAL A 99 4.36 7.28 -18.39
N GLU A 100 4.06 8.23 -19.26
CA GLU A 100 3.86 8.03 -20.69
C GLU A 100 5.06 8.63 -21.42
N GLY A 101 5.67 7.88 -22.33
CA GLY A 101 6.85 8.35 -23.01
C GLY A 101 7.24 7.54 -24.23
N GLU A 102 8.38 7.93 -24.79
CA GLU A 102 8.97 7.33 -25.97
C GLU A 102 10.15 6.45 -25.57
N VAL A 103 10.20 5.23 -26.10
CA VAL A 103 11.23 4.23 -25.77
C VAL A 103 11.99 3.82 -27.03
N SER A 104 13.25 3.41 -26.84
CA SER A 104 14.04 2.78 -27.91
C SER A 104 14.95 1.69 -27.33
N THR A 105 15.38 0.77 -28.18
CA THR A 105 16.45 -0.18 -27.84
C THR A 105 17.83 0.45 -28.09
N GLU A 106 18.82 0.04 -27.28
CA GLU A 106 20.24 0.39 -27.48
C GLU A 106 20.94 -0.79 -28.19
N LYS A 107 21.97 -0.53 -29.04
CA LYS A 107 22.63 -1.57 -29.90
C LYS A 107 23.07 -2.87 -29.19
N LYS A 108 23.17 -2.88 -27.86
CA LYS A 108 23.67 -4.01 -27.06
C LYS A 108 22.67 -4.50 -26.00
N LYS A 109 21.46 -3.95 -25.94
CA LYS A 109 20.47 -4.28 -24.92
C LYS A 109 19.19 -4.79 -25.58
N GLU A 110 18.70 -5.92 -25.08
CA GLU A 110 17.45 -6.53 -25.53
C GLU A 110 16.21 -5.87 -24.90
N PHE A 111 16.40 -4.91 -23.98
CA PHE A 111 15.31 -4.22 -23.29
C PHE A 111 15.12 -2.77 -23.75
N TYR A 112 13.91 -2.25 -23.56
CA TYR A 112 13.53 -0.88 -23.90
C TYR A 112 14.10 0.13 -22.90
N VAL A 113 14.54 1.29 -23.38
CA VAL A 113 15.03 2.41 -22.56
C VAL A 113 14.20 3.66 -22.84
N LEU A 114 13.76 4.34 -21.78
CA LEU A 114 12.98 5.57 -21.87
C LEU A 114 13.86 6.72 -22.40
N ARG A 115 13.39 7.38 -23.46
CA ARG A 115 14.08 8.49 -24.14
C ARG A 115 13.52 9.83 -23.72
N ASN A 116 12.20 9.95 -23.83
CA ASN A 116 11.48 11.19 -23.65
C ASN A 116 10.23 10.90 -22.83
N VAL A 117 9.91 11.81 -21.91
CA VAL A 117 8.69 11.73 -21.10
C VAL A 117 7.70 12.71 -21.68
N LEU A 118 6.55 12.19 -22.11
CA LEU A 118 5.47 12.98 -22.68
C LEU A 118 4.51 13.45 -21.59
N ARG A 119 4.14 12.56 -20.67
CA ARG A 119 3.24 12.88 -19.55
C ARG A 119 3.62 12.11 -18.29
N VAL A 120 3.30 12.70 -17.14
CA VAL A 120 3.44 12.09 -15.81
C VAL A 120 2.13 12.32 -15.06
N ASP A 121 1.46 11.24 -14.70
CA ASP A 121 0.15 11.25 -14.03
C ASP A 121 -0.87 12.13 -14.77
N GLY A 122 -0.86 12.09 -16.12
CA GLY A 122 -1.74 12.86 -16.99
C GLY A 122 -1.32 14.32 -17.24
N LEU A 123 -0.28 14.81 -16.55
CA LEU A 123 0.23 16.17 -16.68
C LEU A 123 1.48 16.22 -17.58
N LEU A 124 1.76 17.39 -18.17
CA LEU A 124 3.05 17.64 -18.83
C LEU A 124 4.19 17.61 -17.79
N PRO A 125 5.43 17.22 -18.16
CA PRO A 125 6.53 17.05 -17.21
C PRO A 125 6.78 18.26 -16.30
N ASP A 126 6.75 19.48 -16.86
CA ASP A 126 6.98 20.72 -16.11
C ASP A 126 5.88 20.97 -15.06
N ALA A 127 4.61 20.73 -15.43
CA ALA A 127 3.48 20.83 -14.50
C ALA A 127 3.51 19.72 -13.45
N ALA A 128 3.89 18.50 -13.84
CA ALA A 128 4.01 17.36 -12.95
C ALA A 128 5.11 17.55 -11.89
N ALA A 129 6.14 18.35 -12.18
CA ALA A 129 7.18 18.70 -11.22
C ALA A 129 6.66 19.65 -10.11
N LEU A 130 5.64 20.47 -10.40
CA LEU A 130 5.06 21.45 -9.48
C LEU A 130 3.94 20.88 -8.60
N ARG A 131 3.44 19.67 -8.88
CA ARG A 131 2.35 19.06 -8.11
C ARG A 131 2.79 18.81 -6.66
N PRO A 132 1.91 19.05 -5.66
CA PRO A 132 2.25 18.89 -4.25
C PRO A 132 2.71 17.46 -3.92
N ARG A 133 3.40 17.31 -2.80
CA ARG A 133 3.71 15.98 -2.26
C ARG A 133 2.61 15.59 -1.30
N PHE A 134 2.25 14.31 -1.33
CA PHE A 134 1.26 13.70 -0.45
C PHE A 134 1.51 13.99 1.04
N THR A 135 2.78 14.10 1.43
CA THR A 135 3.20 14.39 2.79
C THR A 135 3.00 15.86 3.20
N ASP A 136 2.91 16.75 2.23
CA ASP A 136 2.84 18.20 2.44
C ASP A 136 1.39 18.69 2.49
N LEU A 137 0.44 17.85 2.06
CA LEU A 137 -0.99 18.12 2.09
C LEU A 137 -1.54 17.94 3.51
N ALA A 138 -2.37 18.88 3.95
CA ALA A 138 -2.97 18.87 5.27
C ALA A 138 -4.02 17.74 5.37
N ALA A 139 -3.89 16.92 6.42
CA ALA A 139 -4.81 15.82 6.67
C ALA A 139 -5.99 16.28 7.54
N VAL A 140 -7.21 15.96 7.12
CA VAL A 140 -8.44 16.26 7.87
C VAL A 140 -9.19 14.98 8.25
N ASP A 141 -10.11 15.09 9.21
CA ASP A 141 -11.00 13.97 9.50
C ASP A 141 -11.98 13.79 8.31
N PRO A 142 -12.29 12.53 7.93
CA PRO A 142 -13.30 12.25 6.91
C PRO A 142 -14.63 12.97 7.17
N GLN A 143 -15.12 13.71 6.18
CA GLN A 143 -16.42 14.42 6.23
C GLN A 143 -17.46 13.81 5.28
N GLU A 144 -17.01 13.18 4.20
CA GLU A 144 -17.89 12.57 3.20
C GLU A 144 -17.93 11.04 3.40
N LYS A 145 -19.14 10.49 3.53
CA LYS A 145 -19.36 9.05 3.71
C LYS A 145 -19.45 8.34 2.35
N TYR A 146 -18.70 7.25 2.19
CA TYR A 146 -19.00 6.26 1.16
C TYR A 146 -20.28 5.51 1.53
N ARG A 147 -21.36 5.76 0.78
CA ARG A 147 -22.57 4.94 0.84
C ARG A 147 -22.28 3.54 0.28
N LEU A 148 -22.43 2.51 1.11
CA LEU A 148 -22.25 1.12 0.73
C LEU A 148 -23.56 0.42 0.38
N GLU A 149 -24.69 0.83 0.95
CA GLU A 149 -26.01 0.35 0.58
C GLU A 149 -26.21 0.43 -0.93
N ASP A 150 -26.54 -0.70 -1.55
CA ASP A 150 -26.65 -0.87 -3.00
C ASP A 150 -28.09 -1.16 -3.44
N SER A 151 -28.30 -1.12 -4.76
CA SER A 151 -29.61 -1.42 -5.37
C SER A 151 -30.10 -2.86 -5.14
N ARG A 152 -29.20 -3.75 -4.70
CA ARG A 152 -29.49 -5.17 -4.47
C ARG A 152 -29.95 -5.46 -3.04
N HIS A 153 -30.05 -4.42 -2.21
CA HIS A 153 -30.44 -4.53 -0.81
C HIS A 153 -29.54 -5.48 -0.02
N ASP A 154 -28.23 -5.53 -0.35
CA ASP A 154 -27.31 -6.46 0.30
C ASP A 154 -27.19 -6.16 1.80
N ILE A 155 -27.63 -7.12 2.62
CA ILE A 155 -27.64 -7.01 4.07
C ILE A 155 -26.24 -6.75 4.64
N SER A 156 -25.18 -7.31 4.04
CA SER A 156 -23.81 -7.07 4.54
C SER A 156 -23.41 -5.60 4.41
N LEU A 157 -23.71 -5.00 3.27
CA LEU A 157 -23.39 -3.59 2.99
C LEU A 157 -24.23 -2.66 3.86
N ARG A 158 -25.52 -2.98 4.03
CA ARG A 158 -26.44 -2.23 4.90
C ARG A 158 -26.00 -2.26 6.37
N VAL A 159 -25.56 -3.41 6.87
CA VAL A 159 -24.98 -3.54 8.22
C VAL A 159 -23.74 -2.66 8.38
N LEU A 160 -22.80 -2.71 7.43
CA LEU A 160 -21.61 -1.86 7.48
C LEU A 160 -21.98 -0.37 7.45
N ASP A 161 -22.92 0.02 6.61
CA ASP A 161 -23.37 1.40 6.50
C ASP A 161 -24.03 1.96 7.76
N LEU A 162 -24.53 1.11 8.65
CA LEU A 162 -25.13 1.51 9.94
C LEU A 162 -24.14 1.43 11.09
N ILE A 163 -23.29 0.40 11.12
CA ILE A 163 -22.44 0.08 12.27
C ILE A 163 -21.01 0.62 12.08
N THR A 164 -20.45 0.55 10.89
CA THR A 164 -19.06 0.94 10.61
C THR A 164 -19.01 1.83 9.38
N PRO A 165 -19.54 3.07 9.46
CA PRO A 165 -19.57 3.97 8.31
C PRO A 165 -18.14 4.23 7.80
N ILE A 166 -17.95 4.19 6.49
CA ILE A 166 -16.64 4.43 5.88
C ILE A 166 -16.64 5.82 5.26
N GLY A 167 -15.71 6.68 5.67
CA GLY A 167 -15.50 7.98 5.06
C GLY A 167 -14.43 7.98 3.97
N LYS A 168 -14.42 9.03 3.14
CA LYS A 168 -13.28 9.41 2.30
C LYS A 168 -12.08 9.72 3.17
N GLY A 169 -10.99 8.98 3.00
CA GLY A 169 -9.80 9.07 3.86
C GLY A 169 -9.76 8.12 5.07
N GLN A 170 -10.73 7.20 5.21
CA GLN A 170 -10.81 6.34 6.39
C GLN A 170 -9.71 5.27 6.43
N ARG A 171 -9.21 4.96 7.64
CA ARG A 171 -8.28 3.87 7.95
C ARG A 171 -9.05 2.73 8.59
N CYS A 172 -9.52 1.81 7.75
CA CYS A 172 -10.42 0.74 8.13
C CYS A 172 -9.66 -0.57 8.37
N LEU A 173 -9.97 -1.20 9.49
CA LEU A 173 -9.52 -2.56 9.80
C LEU A 173 -10.73 -3.50 9.78
N VAL A 174 -10.64 -4.55 8.98
CA VAL A 174 -11.57 -5.69 9.03
C VAL A 174 -10.87 -6.81 9.79
N ILE A 175 -11.18 -6.93 11.07
CA ILE A 175 -10.61 -7.93 11.96
C ILE A 175 -11.39 -9.22 11.75
N SER A 176 -10.73 -10.26 11.25
CA SER A 176 -11.41 -11.49 10.86
C SER A 176 -10.64 -12.73 11.30
N PRO A 177 -11.28 -13.69 11.96
CA PRO A 177 -10.75 -15.04 12.03
C PRO A 177 -10.81 -15.71 10.65
N PRO A 178 -10.03 -16.78 10.43
CA PRO A 178 -10.15 -17.59 9.22
C PRO A 178 -11.59 -18.08 9.01
N ARG A 179 -12.03 -18.12 7.75
CA ARG A 179 -13.37 -18.60 7.32
C ARG A 179 -14.59 -17.79 7.80
N ALA A 180 -14.41 -16.58 8.35
CA ALA A 180 -15.52 -15.72 8.76
C ALA A 180 -16.16 -14.88 7.63
N GLY A 181 -15.70 -15.04 6.38
CA GLY A 181 -16.27 -14.37 5.21
C GLY A 181 -15.59 -13.04 4.82
N LYS A 182 -14.33 -12.80 5.26
CA LYS A 182 -13.56 -11.57 4.93
C LYS A 182 -13.58 -11.24 3.44
N THR A 183 -13.29 -12.22 2.58
CA THR A 183 -13.09 -12.00 1.14
C THR A 183 -14.41 -11.59 0.48
N MET A 184 -15.49 -12.29 0.81
CA MET A 184 -16.83 -11.94 0.33
C MET A 184 -17.26 -10.55 0.77
N LEU A 185 -16.96 -10.16 2.02
CA LEU A 185 -17.26 -8.83 2.52
C LEU A 185 -16.49 -7.74 1.75
N LEU A 186 -15.18 -7.93 1.56
CA LEU A 186 -14.34 -6.99 0.79
C LEU A 186 -14.79 -6.86 -0.67
N GLN A 187 -15.14 -7.97 -1.34
CA GLN A 187 -15.64 -7.95 -2.71
C GLN A 187 -16.99 -7.20 -2.82
N LYS A 188 -17.89 -7.40 -1.85
CA LYS A 188 -19.13 -6.63 -1.77
C LYS A 188 -18.86 -5.13 -1.62
N ILE A 189 -17.92 -4.76 -0.73
CA ILE A 189 -17.51 -3.35 -0.57
C ILE A 189 -16.98 -2.80 -1.90
N ALA A 190 -16.09 -3.53 -2.58
CA ALA A 190 -15.56 -3.12 -3.88
C ALA A 190 -16.67 -2.81 -4.89
N ARG A 191 -17.63 -3.74 -5.02
CA ARG A 191 -18.81 -3.58 -5.88
C ARG A 191 -19.62 -2.34 -5.52
N ALA A 192 -19.89 -2.14 -4.23
CA ALA A 192 -20.65 -1.01 -3.75
C ALA A 192 -19.97 0.33 -4.05
N ILE A 193 -18.65 0.40 -3.90
CA ILE A 193 -17.88 1.60 -4.25
C ILE A 193 -17.94 1.84 -5.76
N ALA A 194 -17.76 0.81 -6.58
CA ALA A 194 -17.84 0.94 -8.04
C ALA A 194 -19.24 1.42 -8.51
N GLU A 195 -20.31 0.94 -7.88
CA GLU A 195 -21.69 1.31 -8.22
C GLU A 195 -22.07 2.70 -7.71
N ASN A 196 -21.77 3.00 -6.45
CA ASN A 196 -22.23 4.24 -5.81
C ASN A 196 -21.27 5.43 -5.98
N HIS A 197 -19.99 5.18 -6.27
CA HIS A 197 -18.92 6.19 -6.33
C HIS A 197 -17.99 5.95 -7.53
N PRO A 198 -18.51 6.04 -8.78
CA PRO A 198 -17.78 5.62 -9.99
C PRO A 198 -16.50 6.42 -10.26
N ASP A 199 -16.37 7.62 -9.70
CA ASP A 199 -15.17 8.46 -9.83
C ASP A 199 -14.01 8.01 -8.90
N THR A 200 -14.27 7.07 -7.98
CA THR A 200 -13.28 6.55 -7.04
C THR A 200 -12.38 5.52 -7.72
N HIS A 201 -11.06 5.71 -7.65
CA HIS A 201 -10.10 4.74 -8.18
C HIS A 201 -9.94 3.56 -7.22
N ILE A 202 -10.46 2.39 -7.59
CA ILE A 202 -10.39 1.18 -6.78
C ILE A 202 -9.09 0.43 -7.06
N MET A 203 -8.35 0.12 -5.99
CA MET A 203 -7.18 -0.76 -6.02
C MET A 203 -7.39 -1.92 -5.06
N VAL A 204 -7.13 -3.14 -5.51
CA VAL A 204 -7.10 -4.33 -4.66
C VAL A 204 -5.66 -4.80 -4.54
N VAL A 205 -5.15 -4.87 -3.32
CA VAL A 205 -3.77 -5.26 -3.01
C VAL A 205 -3.79 -6.58 -2.25
N LEU A 206 -3.41 -7.66 -2.94
CA LEU A 206 -3.43 -9.03 -2.44
C LEU A 206 -2.01 -9.49 -2.11
N ILE A 207 -1.74 -9.79 -0.85
CA ILE A 207 -0.41 -10.15 -0.35
C ILE A 207 -0.44 -11.53 0.28
N ASP A 208 0.41 -12.43 -0.23
CA ASP A 208 0.55 -13.81 0.25
C ASP A 208 -0.80 -14.55 0.29
N GLU A 209 -1.64 -14.28 -0.72
CA GLU A 209 -2.92 -14.94 -0.91
C GLU A 209 -2.85 -15.97 -2.03
N ARG A 210 -3.77 -16.93 -2.01
CA ARG A 210 -3.75 -18.04 -2.96
C ARG A 210 -4.06 -17.58 -4.39
N PRO A 211 -3.43 -18.19 -5.43
CA PRO A 211 -3.66 -17.80 -6.83
C PRO A 211 -5.11 -17.86 -7.30
N GLU A 212 -5.90 -18.83 -6.80
CA GLU A 212 -7.32 -18.96 -7.11
C GLU A 212 -8.15 -17.80 -6.56
N GLU A 213 -7.81 -17.28 -5.38
CA GLU A 213 -8.48 -16.12 -4.78
C GLU A 213 -8.13 -14.84 -5.55
N VAL A 214 -6.88 -14.69 -5.99
CA VAL A 214 -6.46 -13.60 -6.88
C VAL A 214 -7.23 -13.63 -8.21
N THR A 215 -7.45 -14.83 -8.75
CA THR A 215 -8.22 -15.00 -9.99
C THR A 215 -9.68 -14.60 -9.80
N ASP A 216 -10.28 -14.94 -8.65
CA ASP A 216 -11.65 -14.55 -8.32
C ASP A 216 -11.80 -13.03 -8.23
N TRP A 217 -10.86 -12.35 -7.57
CA TRP A 217 -10.80 -10.88 -7.53
C TRP A 217 -10.77 -10.25 -8.92
N ARG A 218 -9.95 -10.79 -9.83
CA ARG A 218 -9.85 -10.30 -11.21
C ARG A 218 -11.13 -10.48 -12.03
N ARG A 219 -11.98 -11.45 -11.67
CA ARG A 219 -13.23 -11.73 -12.38
C ARG A 219 -14.41 -10.94 -11.82
N THR A 220 -14.37 -10.59 -10.55
CA THR A 220 -15.52 -10.05 -9.81
C THR A 220 -15.43 -8.55 -9.55
N THR A 221 -14.23 -7.96 -9.63
CA THR A 221 -13.99 -6.56 -9.28
C THR A 221 -13.44 -5.79 -10.47
N ASP A 222 -14.09 -4.68 -10.80
CA ASP A 222 -13.56 -3.70 -11.76
C ASP A 222 -12.64 -2.74 -11.02
N GLY A 223 -11.33 -2.82 -11.29
CA GLY A 223 -10.31 -2.06 -10.59
C GLY A 223 -8.88 -2.54 -10.88
N GLU A 224 -7.90 -1.90 -10.24
CA GLU A 224 -6.49 -2.25 -10.34
C GLU A 224 -6.17 -3.39 -9.35
N ILE A 225 -5.97 -4.62 -9.84
CA ILE A 225 -5.76 -5.83 -9.00
C ILE A 225 -4.27 -6.17 -8.89
N VAL A 226 -3.60 -5.54 -7.93
CA VAL A 226 -2.18 -5.72 -7.65
C VAL A 226 -2.00 -6.90 -6.69
N SER A 227 -1.19 -7.89 -7.07
CA SER A 227 -1.08 -9.13 -6.29
C SER A 227 0.34 -9.68 -6.24
N SER A 228 0.74 -10.18 -5.07
CA SER A 228 1.87 -11.09 -4.88
C SER A 228 1.34 -12.36 -4.20
N CYS A 229 1.24 -13.44 -4.97
CA CYS A 229 0.70 -14.72 -4.49
C CYS A 229 1.64 -15.39 -3.47
N SER A 230 1.13 -16.38 -2.73
CA SER A 230 1.86 -17.08 -1.65
C SER A 230 3.11 -17.87 -2.08
N ASP A 231 3.30 -18.11 -3.37
CA ASP A 231 4.48 -18.74 -3.97
C ASP A 231 5.62 -17.75 -4.24
N GLU A 232 5.37 -16.44 -4.08
CA GLU A 232 6.35 -15.38 -4.27
C GLU A 232 7.17 -15.12 -2.99
N SER A 233 8.34 -14.49 -3.13
CA SER A 233 9.20 -14.21 -1.97
C SER A 233 8.65 -13.10 -1.05
N PRO A 234 8.99 -13.09 0.26
CA PRO A 234 8.66 -11.98 1.16
C PRO A 234 9.15 -10.62 0.67
N ALA A 235 10.30 -10.57 0.00
CA ALA A 235 10.81 -9.35 -0.62
C ALA A 235 9.90 -8.84 -1.74
N ASN A 236 9.31 -9.73 -2.54
CA ASN A 236 8.36 -9.36 -3.58
C ASN A 236 7.04 -8.84 -2.97
N HIS A 237 6.54 -9.45 -1.90
CA HIS A 237 5.38 -8.94 -1.16
C HIS A 237 5.57 -7.49 -0.69
N VAL A 238 6.73 -7.21 -0.08
CA VAL A 238 7.10 -5.85 0.36
C VAL A 238 7.15 -4.91 -0.84
N ARG A 239 7.90 -5.25 -1.89
CA ARG A 239 8.06 -4.44 -3.11
C ARG A 239 6.71 -4.07 -3.75
N VAL A 240 5.84 -5.06 -3.95
CA VAL A 240 4.52 -4.89 -4.57
C VAL A 240 3.64 -3.97 -3.73
N SER A 241 3.62 -4.16 -2.40
CA SER A 241 2.83 -3.31 -1.50
C SER A 241 3.32 -1.85 -1.49
N GLU A 242 4.64 -1.62 -1.48
CA GLU A 242 5.22 -0.28 -1.48
C GLU A 242 4.94 0.45 -2.80
N LEU A 243 5.02 -0.27 -3.93
CA LEU A 243 4.70 0.29 -5.24
C LEU A 243 3.21 0.63 -5.38
N ALA A 244 2.31 -0.25 -4.91
CA ALA A 244 0.88 0.00 -4.90
C ALA A 244 0.52 1.24 -4.07
N LEU A 245 1.11 1.37 -2.86
CA LEU A 245 0.91 2.55 -2.03
C LEU A 245 1.48 3.81 -2.68
N ALA A 246 2.66 3.72 -3.30
CA ALA A 246 3.24 4.84 -4.02
C ALA A 246 2.31 5.28 -5.15
N ARG A 247 1.75 4.33 -5.92
CA ARG A 247 0.79 4.59 -7.00
C ARG A 247 -0.46 5.31 -6.50
N ALA A 248 -1.05 4.82 -5.41
CA ALA A 248 -2.20 5.47 -4.78
C ALA A 248 -1.90 6.91 -4.36
N LYS A 249 -0.73 7.16 -3.74
CA LYS A 249 -0.32 8.52 -3.35
C LYS A 249 -0.18 9.45 -4.56
N ARG A 250 0.31 8.96 -5.71
CA ARG A 250 0.40 9.78 -6.93
C ARG A 250 -0.96 10.17 -7.48
N LEU A 251 -1.92 9.24 -7.47
CA LEU A 251 -3.31 9.50 -7.87
C LEU A 251 -3.95 10.55 -6.96
N VAL A 252 -3.77 10.43 -5.64
CA VAL A 252 -4.32 11.39 -4.67
C VAL A 252 -3.73 12.78 -4.81
N GLU A 253 -2.42 12.89 -5.09
CA GLU A 253 -1.75 14.17 -5.39
C GLU A 253 -2.30 14.87 -6.64
N THR A 254 -3.04 14.16 -7.49
CA THR A 254 -3.75 14.74 -8.65
C THR A 254 -5.23 15.04 -8.39
N GLY A 255 -5.67 14.97 -7.13
CA GLY A 255 -7.05 15.29 -6.73
C GLY A 255 -8.03 14.11 -6.82
N ARG A 256 -7.55 12.87 -7.01
CA ARG A 256 -8.44 11.69 -7.11
C ARG A 256 -8.69 11.05 -5.75
N ASP A 257 -9.93 10.60 -5.54
CA ASP A 257 -10.27 9.69 -4.47
C ASP A 257 -9.80 8.27 -4.81
N VAL A 258 -9.04 7.64 -3.92
CA VAL A 258 -8.49 6.30 -4.09
C VAL A 258 -8.95 5.41 -2.95
N PHE A 259 -9.45 4.22 -3.30
CA PHE A 259 -9.96 3.23 -2.36
C PHE A 259 -9.16 1.94 -2.49
N ILE A 260 -8.32 1.65 -1.49
CA ILE A 260 -7.52 0.43 -1.43
C ILE A 260 -8.24 -0.62 -0.59
N LEU A 261 -8.44 -1.81 -1.16
CA LEU A 261 -8.80 -3.03 -0.45
C LEU A 261 -7.56 -3.90 -0.29
N MET A 262 -7.10 -4.12 0.94
CA MET A 262 -5.89 -4.88 1.22
C MET A 262 -6.18 -6.19 1.94
N ASP A 263 -5.77 -7.31 1.34
CA ASP A 263 -5.89 -8.66 1.89
C ASP A 263 -4.52 -9.37 1.85
N SER A 264 -3.73 -9.38 2.93
CA SER A 264 -4.00 -8.81 4.26
C SER A 264 -2.83 -8.03 4.84
N LEU A 265 -3.15 -7.13 5.79
CA LEU A 265 -2.15 -6.36 6.52
C LEU A 265 -1.32 -7.25 7.45
N THR A 266 -1.91 -8.31 8.02
CA THR A 266 -1.19 -9.31 8.83
C THR A 266 -0.11 -10.01 8.02
N ARG A 267 -0.43 -10.45 6.80
CA ARG A 267 0.54 -11.09 5.91
C ARG A 267 1.65 -10.13 5.46
N LEU A 268 1.32 -8.85 5.23
CA LEU A 268 2.34 -7.84 4.97
C LEU A 268 3.28 -7.66 6.17
N GLY A 269 2.75 -7.60 7.40
CA GLY A 269 3.56 -7.54 8.62
C GLY A 269 4.52 -8.72 8.74
N ARG A 270 4.05 -9.93 8.45
CA ARG A 270 4.90 -11.13 8.37
C ARG A 270 5.99 -11.01 7.29
N ALA A 271 5.65 -10.51 6.11
CA ALA A 271 6.62 -10.34 5.02
C ALA A 271 7.74 -9.37 5.39
N TYR A 272 7.42 -8.24 6.03
CA TYR A 272 8.46 -7.33 6.56
C TYR A 272 9.31 -7.99 7.65
N ASN A 273 8.71 -8.79 8.53
CA ASN A 273 9.44 -9.51 9.57
C ASN A 273 10.46 -10.50 8.97
N LEU A 274 10.04 -11.27 7.96
CA LEU A 274 10.92 -12.22 7.26
C LEU A 274 11.99 -11.54 6.40
N ASN A 275 11.76 -10.30 5.96
CA ASN A 275 12.68 -9.55 5.10
C ASN A 275 13.64 -8.64 5.88
N THR A 276 13.48 -8.53 7.20
CA THR A 276 14.33 -7.69 8.05
C THR A 276 15.42 -8.55 8.71
N LYS A 277 16.67 -8.06 8.73
CA LYS A 277 17.75 -8.69 9.49
C LYS A 277 17.55 -8.36 10.98
N GLU A 278 17.56 -9.35 11.86
CA GLU A 278 17.31 -9.19 13.30
C GLU A 278 18.18 -8.07 13.91
N THR A 279 17.56 -7.06 14.54
CA THR A 279 18.29 -5.95 15.18
C THR A 279 18.55 -6.16 16.67
N GLY A 280 18.11 -7.30 17.23
CA GLY A 280 18.32 -7.69 18.63
C GLY A 280 17.32 -7.11 19.64
N ARG A 281 16.32 -6.31 19.20
CA ARG A 281 15.21 -5.82 20.06
C ARG A 281 13.91 -6.54 19.72
N THR A 282 13.64 -7.65 20.40
CA THR A 282 12.43 -8.45 20.17
C THR A 282 11.29 -8.05 21.12
N LEU A 283 10.10 -7.77 20.58
CA LEU A 283 8.83 -7.79 21.32
C LEU A 283 8.47 -9.22 21.74
N SER A 284 7.51 -9.32 22.66
CA SER A 284 6.92 -10.59 23.04
C SER A 284 6.34 -11.27 21.79
N GLY A 285 6.77 -12.49 21.47
CA GLY A 285 6.39 -13.19 20.23
C GLY A 285 7.45 -13.18 19.11
N GLY A 286 8.64 -12.62 19.35
CA GLY A 286 9.79 -12.73 18.43
C GLY A 286 9.80 -11.71 17.29
N LEU A 287 8.98 -10.66 17.38
CA LEU A 287 8.88 -9.60 16.38
C LEU A 287 9.60 -8.34 16.88
N ASP A 288 10.45 -7.74 16.06
CA ASP A 288 11.06 -6.45 16.39
C ASP A 288 10.05 -5.31 16.16
N ALA A 289 9.87 -4.42 17.13
CA ALA A 289 8.87 -3.34 17.06
C ALA A 289 9.02 -2.46 15.81
N SER A 290 10.26 -2.26 15.36
CA SER A 290 10.58 -1.44 14.18
C SER A 290 10.13 -2.06 12.86
N VAL A 291 9.93 -3.39 12.82
CA VAL A 291 9.49 -4.12 11.63
C VAL A 291 8.10 -3.67 11.18
N LEU A 292 7.25 -3.29 12.13
CA LEU A 292 5.88 -2.89 11.84
C LEU A 292 5.74 -1.41 11.48
N ASP A 293 6.81 -0.62 11.49
CA ASP A 293 6.74 0.81 11.15
C ASP A 293 6.29 1.02 9.71
N LYS A 294 6.76 0.19 8.77
CA LYS A 294 6.38 0.28 7.35
C LYS A 294 4.94 -0.17 7.10
N PRO A 295 4.48 -1.33 7.59
CA PRO A 295 3.06 -1.68 7.57
C PRO A 295 2.15 -0.66 8.27
N LYS A 296 2.55 -0.11 9.42
CA LYS A 296 1.80 0.95 10.12
C LYS A 296 1.73 2.21 9.26
N ALA A 297 2.82 2.58 8.58
CA ALA A 297 2.83 3.68 7.63
C ALA A 297 2.00 3.41 6.37
N PHE A 298 1.81 2.15 5.96
CA PHE A 298 0.89 1.78 4.88
C PHE A 298 -0.55 2.13 5.27
N LEU A 299 -1.05 1.59 6.38
CA LEU A 299 -2.40 1.89 6.86
C LEU A 299 -2.54 3.38 7.24
N GLY A 300 -1.53 3.94 7.90
CA GLY A 300 -1.47 5.35 8.30
C GLY A 300 -1.38 6.33 7.13
N ALA A 301 -1.12 5.85 5.91
CA ALA A 301 -1.21 6.69 4.73
C ALA A 301 -2.65 7.10 4.46
N ALA A 302 -3.65 6.29 4.79
CA ALA A 302 -5.06 6.65 4.56
C ALA A 302 -5.45 7.89 5.38
N ARG A 303 -5.96 8.88 4.65
CA ARG A 303 -6.33 10.21 5.14
C ARG A 303 -7.12 10.95 4.08
N ASP A 304 -7.97 11.85 4.54
CA ASP A 304 -8.60 12.86 3.70
C ASP A 304 -7.66 14.06 3.62
N LEU A 305 -7.51 14.68 2.45
CA LEU A 305 -6.53 15.75 2.23
C LEU A 305 -7.21 17.02 1.74
N GLU A 306 -6.91 18.12 2.42
CA GLU A 306 -7.31 19.45 1.97
C GLU A 306 -6.60 19.80 0.66
N HIS A 307 -7.36 20.26 -0.34
CA HIS A 307 -6.86 20.59 -1.69
C HIS A 307 -6.22 19.39 -2.45
N GLY A 308 -6.46 18.16 -2.00
CA GLY A 308 -6.12 16.92 -2.72
C GLY A 308 -7.37 16.07 -2.95
N GLY A 309 -7.16 14.79 -3.28
CA GLY A 309 -8.20 13.78 -3.13
C GLY A 309 -8.07 13.05 -1.79
N SER A 310 -8.84 11.98 -1.58
CA SER A 310 -8.74 11.16 -0.39
C SER A 310 -8.07 9.81 -0.64
N LEU A 311 -7.35 9.28 0.36
CA LEU A 311 -6.88 7.89 0.37
C LEU A 311 -7.63 7.11 1.43
N THR A 312 -8.54 6.22 1.03
CA THR A 312 -9.19 5.27 1.93
C THR A 312 -8.51 3.90 1.81
N ILE A 313 -8.23 3.27 2.96
CA ILE A 313 -7.65 1.92 3.00
C ILE A 313 -8.53 1.06 3.89
N VAL A 314 -9.05 -0.04 3.32
CA VAL A 314 -9.73 -1.11 4.04
C VAL A 314 -8.82 -2.33 4.03
N ALA A 315 -8.21 -2.64 5.17
CA ALA A 315 -7.26 -3.73 5.28
C ALA A 315 -7.78 -4.82 6.23
N THR A 316 -7.58 -6.09 5.85
CA THR A 316 -7.90 -7.22 6.73
C THR A 316 -6.77 -7.49 7.72
N CYS A 317 -7.14 -7.79 8.96
CA CYS A 317 -6.24 -8.29 10.00
C CYS A 317 -6.74 -9.64 10.47
N LEU A 318 -5.87 -10.65 10.46
CA LEU A 318 -6.18 -11.98 10.92
C LEU A 318 -6.06 -12.08 12.44
N VAL A 319 -7.08 -12.64 13.08
CA VAL A 319 -7.11 -12.98 14.51
C VAL A 319 -7.48 -14.43 14.72
N ASP A 320 -7.33 -14.92 15.95
CA ASP A 320 -7.65 -16.29 16.34
C ASP A 320 -6.99 -17.37 15.47
N THR A 321 -5.82 -17.09 14.90
CA THR A 321 -5.08 -18.02 14.03
C THR A 321 -4.30 -19.07 14.81
N GLY A 322 -4.23 -18.94 16.15
CA GLY A 322 -3.32 -19.70 17.01
C GLY A 322 -1.88 -19.19 17.00
N SER A 323 -1.57 -18.15 16.21
CA SER A 323 -0.24 -17.55 16.14
C SER A 323 -0.13 -16.35 17.09
N ARG A 324 0.80 -16.42 18.04
CA ARG A 324 1.14 -15.27 18.91
C ARG A 324 1.66 -14.07 18.10
N LEU A 325 2.37 -14.34 17.00
CA LEU A 325 2.85 -13.30 16.10
C LEU A 325 1.70 -12.47 15.53
N ASP A 326 0.63 -13.13 15.06
CA ASP A 326 -0.52 -12.43 14.47
C ASP A 326 -1.26 -11.58 15.52
N GLN A 327 -1.36 -12.09 16.75
CA GLN A 327 -1.96 -11.34 17.85
C GLN A 327 -1.19 -10.05 18.13
N VAL A 328 0.15 -10.12 18.18
CA VAL A 328 1.01 -8.93 18.40
C VAL A 328 0.87 -7.94 17.23
N ILE A 329 0.88 -8.46 15.99
CA ILE A 329 0.67 -7.64 14.79
C ILE A 329 -0.67 -6.90 14.85
N TYR A 330 -1.74 -7.61 15.22
CA TYR A 330 -3.08 -7.02 15.35
C TYR A 330 -3.12 -5.89 16.40
N GLU A 331 -2.58 -6.11 17.60
CA GLU A 331 -2.58 -5.10 18.67
C GLU A 331 -1.83 -3.82 18.24
N GLU A 332 -0.73 -3.96 17.50
CA GLU A 332 0.01 -2.82 16.94
C GLU A 332 -0.79 -2.02 15.90
N PHE A 333 -1.62 -2.68 15.08
CA PHE A 333 -2.43 -2.00 14.08
C PHE A 333 -3.71 -1.38 14.64
N LYS A 334 -4.25 -1.93 15.73
CA LYS A 334 -5.46 -1.40 16.38
C LYS A 334 -5.34 0.09 16.73
N GLY A 335 -4.14 0.52 17.17
CA GLY A 335 -3.87 1.92 17.46
C GLY A 335 -3.81 2.85 16.23
N THR A 336 -3.62 2.29 15.03
CA THR A 336 -3.43 3.04 13.78
C THR A 336 -4.76 3.30 13.04
N GLY A 337 -5.68 2.33 13.10
CA GLY A 337 -7.01 2.42 12.49
C GLY A 337 -7.94 3.43 13.19
N ASN A 338 -8.94 3.91 12.45
CA ASN A 338 -10.03 4.72 13.00
C ASN A 338 -11.43 4.16 12.68
N MET A 339 -11.51 3.04 11.96
CA MET A 339 -12.70 2.19 11.84
C MET A 339 -12.29 0.73 12.08
N GLU A 340 -13.07 0.03 12.91
CA GLU A 340 -12.88 -1.39 13.22
C GLU A 340 -14.18 -2.15 12.92
N CYS A 341 -14.11 -3.11 12.01
CA CYS A 341 -15.18 -4.07 11.72
C CYS A 341 -14.70 -5.46 12.15
N ILE A 342 -15.29 -5.98 13.22
CA ILE A 342 -14.87 -7.24 13.84
C ILE A 342 -15.81 -8.34 13.37
N LEU A 343 -15.27 -9.39 12.76
CA LEU A 343 -16.01 -10.59 12.39
C LEU A 343 -15.85 -11.67 13.48
N SER A 344 -16.97 -12.28 13.86
CA SER A 344 -17.04 -13.29 14.91
C SER A 344 -17.02 -14.71 14.33
N ARG A 345 -16.09 -15.54 14.84
CA ARG A 345 -16.07 -16.98 14.57
C ARG A 345 -17.38 -17.65 15.01
N GLN A 346 -17.92 -17.27 16.17
CA GLN A 346 -19.15 -17.87 16.70
C GLN A 346 -20.34 -17.66 15.76
N LEU A 347 -20.48 -16.46 15.18
CA LEU A 347 -21.52 -16.17 14.20
C LEU A 347 -21.30 -16.96 12.90
N ALA A 348 -20.06 -17.02 12.41
CA ALA A 348 -19.71 -17.74 11.19
C ALA A 348 -19.96 -19.25 11.31
N ASP A 349 -19.58 -19.89 12.42
CA ASP A 349 -19.80 -21.32 12.67
C ASP A 349 -21.29 -21.69 12.68
N MET A 350 -22.14 -20.74 13.12
CA MET A 350 -23.61 -20.88 13.08
C MET A 350 -24.25 -20.45 11.76
N ARG A 351 -23.44 -20.10 10.75
CA ARG A 351 -23.89 -19.61 9.43
C ARG A 351 -24.73 -18.33 9.49
N VAL A 352 -24.47 -17.47 10.47
CA VAL A 352 -25.08 -16.13 10.56
C VAL A 352 -24.17 -15.14 9.84
N PHE A 353 -24.61 -14.66 8.67
CA PHE A 353 -23.87 -13.72 7.83
C PHE A 353 -24.66 -12.43 7.55
N PRO A 354 -24.00 -11.26 7.50
CA PRO A 354 -22.58 -11.02 7.78
C PRO A 354 -22.22 -11.34 9.24
N ALA A 355 -21.07 -11.96 9.47
CA ALA A 355 -20.63 -12.40 10.79
C ALA A 355 -20.08 -11.24 11.65
N VAL A 356 -20.65 -10.04 11.55
CA VAL A 356 -20.15 -8.83 12.20
C VAL A 356 -20.58 -8.81 13.67
N ASP A 357 -19.63 -8.62 14.57
CA ASP A 357 -19.91 -8.31 15.97
C ASP A 357 -20.21 -6.82 16.12
N ILE A 358 -21.51 -6.53 16.19
CA ILE A 358 -22.05 -5.16 16.21
C ILE A 358 -21.65 -4.41 17.48
N LYS A 359 -21.43 -5.12 18.60
CA LYS A 359 -21.17 -4.47 19.90
C LYS A 359 -19.80 -3.82 19.95
N VAL A 360 -18.81 -4.49 19.35
CA VAL A 360 -17.41 -4.06 19.38
C VAL A 360 -16.96 -3.35 18.09
N SER A 361 -17.74 -3.46 17.01
CA SER A 361 -17.44 -2.76 15.75
C SER A 361 -17.89 -1.30 15.80
N GLY A 362 -17.11 -0.40 15.21
CA GLY A 362 -17.44 1.02 15.16
C GLY A 362 -16.44 1.88 14.41
N THR A 363 -16.80 3.15 14.26
CA THR A 363 -15.97 4.17 13.60
C THR A 363 -15.78 5.35 14.54
N ARG A 364 -14.53 5.81 14.70
CA ARG A 364 -14.23 7.01 15.47
C ARG A 364 -14.77 8.25 14.75
N LYS A 365 -15.32 9.19 15.50
CA LYS A 365 -15.92 10.43 14.99
C LYS A 365 -17.04 10.19 13.97
N GLU A 366 -17.85 9.13 14.16
CA GLU A 366 -18.96 8.79 13.26
C GLU A 366 -20.02 9.91 13.14
N GLU A 367 -20.07 10.84 14.11
CA GLU A 367 -20.93 12.02 14.06
C GLU A 367 -20.65 12.95 12.88
N LYS A 368 -19.46 12.84 12.26
CA LYS A 368 -19.09 13.58 11.04
C LYS A 368 -19.62 12.93 9.77
N LEU A 369 -19.96 11.64 9.82
CA LEU A 369 -20.37 10.85 8.66
C LEU A 369 -21.89 10.62 8.59
N TYR A 370 -22.62 10.98 9.64
CA TYR A 370 -24.07 10.86 9.72
C TYR A 370 -24.74 12.20 9.95
N LEU A 371 -25.97 12.32 9.45
CA LEU A 371 -26.85 13.39 9.89
C LEU A 371 -27.19 13.23 11.38
N PRO A 372 -27.31 14.32 12.15
CA PRO A 372 -27.59 14.23 13.60
C PRO A 372 -28.85 13.44 13.97
N SER A 373 -29.89 13.45 13.13
CA SER A 373 -31.11 12.67 13.33
C SER A 373 -30.87 11.16 13.20
N VAL A 374 -30.18 10.76 12.13
CA VAL A 374 -29.80 9.38 11.84
C VAL A 374 -28.90 8.83 12.94
N LEU A 375 -27.91 9.62 13.38
CA LEU A 375 -26.98 9.24 14.45
C LEU A 375 -27.70 8.85 15.76
N ARG A 376 -28.71 9.65 16.17
CA ARG A 376 -29.49 9.35 17.38
C ARG A 376 -30.24 8.01 17.28
N GLN A 377 -30.75 7.68 16.10
CA GLN A 377 -31.42 6.39 15.85
C GLN A 377 -30.41 5.25 15.90
N ILE A 378 -29.24 5.40 15.27
CA ILE A 378 -28.16 4.41 15.29
C ILE A 378 -27.68 4.17 16.73
N TRP A 379 -27.50 5.20 17.55
CA TRP A 379 -27.13 5.04 18.96
C TRP A 379 -28.20 4.32 19.77
N THR A 380 -29.48 4.58 19.48
CA THR A 380 -30.58 3.87 20.14
C THR A 380 -30.59 2.40 19.75
N LEU A 381 -30.42 2.09 18.46
CA LEU A 381 -30.23 0.73 17.97
C LEU A 381 -29.06 0.03 18.67
N ARG A 382 -27.89 0.68 18.74
CA ARG A 382 -26.70 0.14 19.43
C ARG A 382 -26.97 -0.17 20.90
N ARG A 383 -27.62 0.74 21.63
CA ARG A 383 -27.97 0.51 23.05
C ARG A 383 -28.88 -0.70 23.23
N VAL A 384 -29.86 -0.89 22.34
CA VAL A 384 -30.74 -2.06 22.42
C VAL A 384 -29.98 -3.35 22.08
N LEU A 385 -29.15 -3.35 21.03
CA LEU A 385 -28.35 -4.52 20.67
C LEU A 385 -27.30 -4.88 21.74
N GLN A 386 -26.84 -3.91 22.53
CA GLN A 386 -25.91 -4.16 23.64
C GLN A 386 -26.52 -4.98 24.79
N THR A 387 -27.85 -4.94 24.99
CA THR A 387 -28.52 -5.71 26.05
C THR A 387 -28.71 -7.18 25.70
N LEU A 388 -28.72 -7.52 24.40
CA LEU A 388 -28.89 -8.88 23.88
C LEU A 388 -27.56 -9.63 23.84
N ASP A 389 -27.54 -10.96 23.98
CA ASP A 389 -26.33 -11.74 23.69
C ASP A 389 -25.94 -11.63 22.20
N LEU A 390 -24.67 -11.88 21.86
CA LEU A 390 -24.13 -11.71 20.51
C LEU A 390 -24.98 -12.43 19.44
N LYS A 391 -25.39 -13.67 19.71
CA LYS A 391 -26.12 -14.51 18.77
C LYS A 391 -27.53 -13.97 18.56
N ARG A 392 -28.27 -13.74 19.65
CA ARG A 392 -29.65 -13.23 19.59
C ARG A 392 -29.66 -11.84 18.96
N GLY A 393 -28.78 -10.95 19.40
CA GLY A 393 -28.66 -9.59 18.87
C GLY A 393 -28.42 -9.57 17.36
N ALA A 394 -27.45 -10.36 16.86
CA ALA A 394 -27.19 -10.46 15.43
C ALA A 394 -28.40 -11.00 14.66
N ARG A 395 -29.03 -12.09 15.10
CA ARG A 395 -30.18 -12.68 14.39
C ARG A 395 -31.37 -11.74 14.31
N VAL A 396 -31.75 -11.13 15.44
CA VAL A 396 -32.89 -10.21 15.47
C VAL A 396 -32.60 -8.98 14.63
N PHE A 397 -31.39 -8.42 14.72
CA PHE A 397 -31.01 -7.28 13.88
C PHE A 397 -31.10 -7.60 12.39
N LEU A 398 -30.50 -8.71 11.96
CA LEU A 398 -30.49 -9.12 10.55
C LEU A 398 -31.90 -9.43 10.04
N GLU A 399 -32.75 -10.05 10.86
CA GLU A 399 -34.14 -10.34 10.52
C GLU A 399 -34.95 -9.05 10.31
N LYS A 400 -34.84 -8.08 11.23
CA LYS A 400 -35.52 -6.79 11.11
C LYS A 400 -34.97 -5.95 9.95
N LEU A 401 -33.66 -6.00 9.71
CA LEU A 401 -33.05 -5.30 8.58
C LEU A 401 -33.52 -5.90 7.25
N ALA A 402 -33.63 -7.23 7.16
CA ALA A 402 -34.13 -7.93 5.97
C ALA A 402 -35.63 -7.70 5.70
N ALA A 403 -36.42 -7.34 6.72
CA ALA A 403 -37.82 -6.97 6.57
C ALA A 403 -38.04 -5.62 5.85
N THR A 404 -36.97 -4.85 5.62
CA THR A 404 -37.01 -3.54 4.95
C THR A 404 -36.04 -3.54 3.77
N ARG A 405 -36.26 -2.65 2.81
CA ARG A 405 -35.39 -2.53 1.63
C ARG A 405 -34.23 -1.58 1.85
N THR A 406 -34.44 -0.53 2.64
CA THR A 406 -33.42 0.50 2.86
C THR A 406 -33.09 0.72 4.33
N ASN A 407 -31.90 1.24 4.60
CA ASN A 407 -31.48 1.66 5.94
C ASN A 407 -32.35 2.79 6.49
N ASN A 408 -32.80 3.70 5.63
CA ASN A 408 -33.73 4.77 6.04
C ASN A 408 -35.09 4.21 6.47
N GLU A 409 -35.65 3.26 5.72
CA GLU A 409 -36.90 2.58 6.06
C GLU A 409 -36.75 1.78 7.37
N PHE A 410 -35.64 1.05 7.52
CA PHE A 410 -35.30 0.35 8.75
C PHE A 410 -35.26 1.29 9.96
N LEU A 411 -34.50 2.38 9.88
CA LEU A 411 -34.37 3.33 10.99
C LEU A 411 -35.68 4.08 11.29
N SER A 412 -36.52 4.32 10.27
CA SER A 412 -37.82 4.99 10.44
C SER A 412 -38.87 4.07 11.09
N SER A 413 -38.84 2.78 10.77
CA SER A 413 -39.73 1.77 11.38
C SER A 413 -39.23 1.27 12.75
N PHE A 414 -37.99 1.58 13.10
CA PHE A 414 -37.38 1.15 14.35
C PHE A 414 -37.92 1.92 15.56
N SER A 415 -38.59 1.21 16.47
CA SER A 415 -38.83 1.65 17.85
C SER A 415 -37.97 0.82 18.82
N ALA A 416 -37.53 1.41 19.93
CA ALA A 416 -36.70 0.70 20.92
C ALA A 416 -37.41 -0.53 21.53
N GLU A 417 -38.74 -0.53 21.54
CA GLU A 417 -39.60 -1.64 21.98
C GLU A 417 -39.60 -2.82 21.00
N ALA A 418 -39.25 -2.63 19.72
CA ALA A 418 -39.37 -3.66 18.68
C ALA A 418 -38.28 -4.75 18.69
N LEU A 419 -37.26 -4.61 19.53
CA LEU A 419 -36.12 -5.54 19.66
C LEU A 419 -35.96 -6.15 21.07
N GLY A 420 -36.69 -5.64 22.07
CA GLY A 420 -36.78 -6.22 23.42
C GLY A 420 -37.85 -7.29 23.46
#